data_AF-G7Q4T1-F1
#
_entry.id   AF-G7Q4T1-F1
#
_cell.length_a   1.000
_cell.length_b   1.000
_cell.length_c   1.000
_cell.angle_alpha   90.00
_cell.angle_beta   90.00
_cell.angle_gamma   90.00
#
_symmetry.space_group_name_H-M   'P 1'
#
loop_
_entity.id
_entity.type
_entity.pdbx_description
1 polymer ?
#
loop_
_entity_poly.entity_id
_entity_poly.type
_entity_poly.pdbx_seq_one_letter_code
_entity_poly.pdbx_strand_id
1 'polypeptide(L)'
;MSTLSREWGISMAFSIALLLVFGLGLVWLNIERVDLAYELNKMQRQIDDVETLSAKLEVERNTLITPSRLREVAKEYNLGPARPGQIRRVTATGEVEASPLVTMAEDPKAKAKAPADPAAPAKVKSRQKAGTKP
;
A
#
# COMPACT_ATOMS: atom_id res chain seq x y z
N MET A 1 84.89 -1.21 -18.61
CA MET A 1 84.08 -2.36 -18.15
C MET A 1 83.37 -2.11 -16.81
N SER A 2 83.76 -1.11 -16.00
CA SER A 2 83.17 -0.83 -14.67
C SER A 2 81.84 -0.06 -14.68
N THR A 3 81.49 0.63 -15.76
CA THR A 3 80.24 1.41 -15.87
C THR A 3 79.03 0.51 -16.12
N LEU A 4 79.16 -0.47 -17.02
CA LEU A 4 78.12 -1.47 -17.33
C LEU A 4 77.68 -2.29 -16.11
N SER A 5 78.61 -2.72 -15.25
CA SER A 5 78.27 -3.46 -14.02
C SER A 5 77.59 -2.59 -12.98
N ARG A 6 77.95 -1.31 -12.90
CA ARG A 6 77.31 -0.34 -12.00
C ARG A 6 75.88 -0.02 -12.45
N GLU A 7 75.66 0.17 -13.75
CA GLU A 7 74.33 0.39 -14.33
C GLU A 7 73.41 -0.81 -14.12
N TRP A 8 73.92 -2.04 -14.29
CA TRP A 8 73.16 -3.26 -14.02
C TRP A 8 72.82 -3.42 -12.53
N GLY A 9 73.76 -3.09 -11.63
CA GLY A 9 73.49 -3.09 -10.19
C GLY A 9 72.40 -2.08 -9.79
N ILE A 10 72.41 -0.88 -10.39
CA ILE A 10 71.41 0.16 -10.13
C ILE A 10 70.04 -0.26 -10.65
N SER A 11 69.96 -0.84 -11.86
CA SER A 11 68.68 -1.29 -12.42
C SER A 11 68.08 -2.45 -11.61
N MET A 12 68.91 -3.36 -11.11
CA MET A 12 68.50 -4.44 -10.23
C MET A 12 68.03 -3.92 -8.85
N ALA A 13 68.74 -2.95 -8.27
CA ALA A 13 68.31 -2.33 -7.02
C ALA A 13 66.98 -1.57 -7.19
N PHE A 14 66.81 -0.89 -8.31
CA PHE A 14 65.59 -0.15 -8.62
C PHE A 14 64.39 -1.08 -8.83
N SER A 15 64.56 -2.22 -9.52
CA SER A 15 63.48 -3.19 -9.71
C SER A 15 63.03 -3.81 -8.38
N ILE A 16 63.97 -4.13 -7.48
CA ILE A 16 63.66 -4.60 -6.13
C ILE A 16 62.90 -3.53 -5.33
N ALA A 17 63.35 -2.27 -5.40
CA ALA A 17 62.68 -1.16 -4.72
C ALA A 17 61.23 -0.99 -5.23
N LEU A 18 61.02 -1.04 -6.55
CA LEU A 18 59.67 -1.00 -7.13
C LEU A 18 58.82 -2.17 -6.66
N LEU A 19 59.34 -3.39 -6.65
CA LEU A 19 58.62 -4.57 -6.15
C LEU A 19 58.16 -4.38 -4.71
N LEU A 20 59.00 -3.81 -3.84
CA LEU A 20 58.65 -3.54 -2.45
C LEU A 20 57.55 -2.46 -2.35
N VAL A 21 57.65 -1.38 -3.12
CA VAL A 21 56.63 -0.32 -3.13
C VAL A 21 55.29 -0.86 -3.63
N PHE A 22 55.29 -1.63 -4.71
CA PHE A 22 54.07 -2.25 -5.23
C PHE A 22 53.52 -3.30 -4.27
N GLY A 23 54.37 -4.12 -3.66
CA GLY A 23 53.96 -5.10 -2.66
C GLY A 23 53.26 -4.44 -1.47
N LEU A 24 53.83 -3.35 -0.95
CA LEU A 24 53.23 -2.58 0.13
C LEU A 24 51.93 -1.89 -0.32
N GLY A 25 51.92 -1.28 -1.51
CA GLY A 25 50.73 -0.64 -2.07
C GLY A 25 49.57 -1.62 -2.30
N LEU A 26 49.86 -2.87 -2.69
CA LEU A 26 48.86 -3.92 -2.85
C LEU A 26 48.24 -4.32 -1.51
N VAL A 27 49.05 -4.43 -0.45
CA VAL A 27 48.53 -4.71 0.90
C VAL A 27 47.65 -3.56 1.38
N TRP A 28 48.06 -2.32 1.18
CA TRP A 28 47.25 -1.15 1.51
C TRP A 28 45.90 -1.17 0.78
N LEU A 29 45.92 -1.35 -0.55
CA LEU A 29 44.71 -1.42 -1.36
C LEU A 29 43.82 -2.61 -0.94
N ASN A 30 44.41 -3.72 -0.51
CA ASN A 30 43.66 -4.86 -0.02
C ASN A 30 42.86 -4.52 1.26
N ILE A 31 43.49 -3.81 2.20
CA ILE A 31 42.84 -3.35 3.43
C ILE A 31 41.69 -2.38 3.10
N GLU A 32 41.95 -1.38 2.26
CA GLU A 32 40.93 -0.41 1.83
C GLU A 32 39.74 -1.11 1.16
N ARG A 33 40.02 -2.10 0.31
CA ARG A 33 39.00 -2.89 -0.38
C ARG A 33 38.15 -3.70 0.59
N VAL A 34 38.77 -4.29 1.61
CA VAL A 34 38.05 -5.05 2.64
C VAL A 34 37.21 -4.13 3.50
N ASP A 35 37.72 -2.96 3.88
CA ASP A 35 36.97 -1.95 4.64
C ASP A 35 35.72 -1.48 3.89
N LEU A 36 35.87 -1.16 2.60
CA LEU A 36 34.74 -0.80 1.74
C LEU A 36 33.71 -1.94 1.61
N ALA A 37 34.16 -3.19 1.56
CA ALA A 37 33.26 -4.34 1.55
C ALA A 37 32.47 -4.47 2.86
N TYR A 38 33.08 -4.19 4.01
CA TYR A 38 32.37 -4.14 5.29
C TYR A 38 31.36 -3.01 5.34
N GLU A 39 31.71 -1.82 4.86
CA GLU A 39 30.80 -0.68 4.79
C GLU A 39 29.60 -0.99 3.90
N LEU A 40 29.84 -1.55 2.71
CA LEU A 40 28.78 -1.95 1.78
C LEU A 40 27.84 -2.98 2.42
N ASN A 41 28.39 -3.99 3.09
CA ASN A 41 27.59 -5.00 3.79
C ASN A 41 26.78 -4.41 4.95
N LYS A 42 27.32 -3.40 5.64
CA LYS A 42 26.61 -2.67 6.69
C LYS A 42 25.44 -1.87 6.11
N MET A 43 25.65 -1.17 5.00
CA MET A 43 24.58 -0.44 4.31
C MET A 43 23.50 -1.39 3.79
N GLN A 44 23.89 -2.52 3.21
CA GLN A 44 22.93 -3.53 2.75
C GLN A 44 22.04 -4.02 3.89
N ARG A 45 22.62 -4.34 5.06
CA ARG A 45 21.84 -4.74 6.23
C ARG A 45 20.86 -3.67 6.68
N GLN A 46 21.25 -2.39 6.65
CA GLN A 46 20.34 -1.30 7.00
C GLN A 46 19.18 -1.19 6.03
N ILE A 47 19.43 -1.39 4.74
CA ILE A 47 18.37 -1.42 3.72
C ILE A 47 17.42 -2.60 3.99
N ASP A 48 17.97 -3.79 4.22
CA ASP A 48 17.19 -4.99 4.50
C ASP A 48 16.34 -4.82 5.80
N ASP A 49 16.90 -4.20 6.84
CA ASP A 49 16.18 -3.92 8.09
C ASP A 49 15.02 -2.94 7.88
N VAL A 50 15.20 -1.90 7.06
CA VAL A 50 14.14 -0.95 6.73
C VAL A 50 13.07 -1.59 5.86
N GLU A 51 13.46 -2.40 4.87
CA GLU A 51 12.53 -3.11 3.98
C GLU A 51 11.70 -4.15 4.72
N THR A 52 12.32 -4.89 5.65
CA THR A 52 11.58 -5.85 6.50
C THR A 52 10.59 -5.14 7.42
N LEU A 53 10.96 -3.99 7.98
CA LEU A 53 10.06 -3.19 8.82
C LEU A 53 8.89 -2.61 8.01
N SER A 54 9.16 -2.07 6.81
CA SER A 54 8.11 -1.52 5.95
C SER A 54 7.14 -2.62 5.51
N ALA A 55 7.63 -3.78 5.09
CA ALA A 55 6.80 -4.92 4.72
C ALA A 55 5.91 -5.37 5.88
N LYS A 56 6.43 -5.40 7.12
CA LYS A 56 5.63 -5.73 8.30
C LYS A 56 4.53 -4.70 8.55
N LEU A 57 4.86 -3.41 8.48
CA LEU A 57 3.88 -2.33 8.66
C LEU A 57 2.80 -2.35 7.58
N GLU A 58 3.15 -2.69 6.34
CA GLU A 58 2.17 -2.86 5.26
C GLU A 58 1.19 -4.01 5.54
N VAL A 59 1.68 -5.14 6.07
CA VAL A 59 0.83 -6.27 6.47
C VAL A 59 -0.10 -5.87 7.62
N GLU A 60 0.41 -5.18 8.63
CA GLU A 60 -0.41 -4.69 9.76
C GLU A 60 -1.46 -3.68 9.29
N ARG A 61 -1.07 -2.72 8.44
CA ARG A 61 -1.97 -1.73 7.83
C ARG A 61 -3.08 -2.40 7.02
N ASN A 62 -2.75 -3.40 6.20
CA ASN A 62 -3.74 -4.13 5.41
C ASN A 62 -4.68 -4.95 6.30
N THR A 63 -4.17 -5.51 7.39
CA THR A 63 -4.97 -6.21 8.39
C THR A 63 -5.96 -5.26 9.08
N LEU A 64 -5.52 -4.05 9.46
CA LEU A 64 -6.38 -3.04 10.10
C LEU A 64 -7.49 -2.52 9.16
N ILE A 65 -7.22 -2.44 7.86
CA ILE A 65 -8.18 -1.97 6.86
C ILE A 65 -9.14 -3.08 6.40
N THR A 66 -8.90 -4.32 6.80
CA THR A 66 -9.74 -5.46 6.39
C THR A 66 -11.19 -5.24 6.86
N PRO A 67 -12.20 -5.42 5.99
CA PRO A 67 -13.59 -5.08 6.29
C PRO A 67 -14.19 -5.86 7.46
N SER A 68 -13.69 -7.07 7.76
CA SER A 68 -14.06 -7.84 8.95
C SER A 68 -13.63 -7.13 10.24
N ARG A 69 -12.37 -6.69 10.32
CA ARG A 69 -11.86 -5.92 11.46
C ARG A 69 -12.57 -4.58 11.61
N LEU A 70 -12.81 -3.86 10.52
CA LEU A 70 -13.58 -2.61 10.56
C LEU A 70 -15.01 -2.83 11.10
N ARG A 71 -15.65 -3.97 10.79
CA ARG A 71 -16.98 -4.31 11.32
C ARG A 71 -16.94 -4.68 12.79
N GLU A 72 -15.87 -5.31 13.28
CA GLU A 72 -15.67 -5.56 14.70
C GLU A 72 -15.50 -4.25 15.47
N VAL A 73 -14.59 -3.38 15.01
CA VAL A 73 -14.36 -2.06 15.60
C VAL A 73 -15.64 -1.22 15.55
N ALA A 74 -16.37 -1.23 14.43
CA ALA A 74 -17.65 -0.52 14.34
C ALA A 74 -18.67 -1.01 15.39
N LYS A 75 -18.74 -2.32 15.66
CA LYS A 75 -19.60 -2.85 16.73
C LYS A 75 -19.17 -2.37 18.11
N GLU A 76 -17.88 -2.34 18.42
CA GLU A 76 -17.36 -1.84 19.70
C GLU A 76 -17.73 -0.37 19.93
N TYR A 77 -17.63 0.47 18.89
CA TYR A 77 -17.99 1.88 18.95
C TYR A 77 -19.49 2.16 18.72
N ASN A 78 -20.35 1.13 18.66
CA ASN A 78 -21.78 1.25 18.34
C ASN A 78 -22.06 1.99 17.01
N LEU A 79 -21.11 1.95 16.09
CA LEU A 79 -21.22 2.48 14.74
C LEU A 79 -21.96 1.47 13.87
N GLY A 80 -22.96 1.96 13.14
CA GLY A 80 -23.81 1.15 12.28
C GLY A 80 -24.28 1.95 11.07
N PRO A 81 -25.04 1.32 10.16
CA PRO A 81 -25.62 2.02 9.02
C PRO A 81 -26.43 3.23 9.49
N ALA A 82 -26.15 4.40 8.90
CA ALA A 82 -26.83 5.65 9.24
C ALA A 82 -28.34 5.51 9.01
N ARG A 83 -29.15 5.97 9.98
CA ARG A 83 -30.60 5.97 9.82
C ARG A 83 -31.03 7.04 8.81
N PRO A 84 -32.12 6.81 8.06
CA PRO A 84 -32.72 7.86 7.23
C PRO A 84 -32.95 9.13 8.06
N GLY A 85 -32.39 10.27 7.63
CA GLY A 85 -32.41 11.54 8.37
C GLY A 85 -31.10 11.94 9.06
N GLN A 86 -30.14 11.01 9.23
CA GLN A 86 -28.80 11.32 9.77
C GLN A 86 -27.76 11.69 8.70
N ILE A 87 -28.07 11.44 7.42
CA ILE A 87 -27.18 11.75 6.30
C ILE A 87 -27.28 13.24 6.00
N ARG A 88 -26.18 13.96 6.19
CA ARG A 88 -26.05 15.38 5.82
C ARG A 88 -25.20 15.49 4.56
N ARG A 89 -25.68 16.24 3.56
CA ARG A 89 -24.92 16.52 2.33
C ARG A 89 -24.22 17.86 2.49
N VAL A 90 -22.95 17.93 2.10
CA VAL A 90 -22.15 19.15 2.16
C VAL A 90 -21.92 19.66 0.75
N THR A 91 -22.16 20.95 0.52
CA THR A 91 -21.91 21.60 -0.77
C THR A 91 -20.42 21.94 -0.94
N ALA A 92 -20.00 22.30 -2.15
CA ALA A 92 -18.60 22.66 -2.45
C ALA A 92 -18.06 23.85 -1.62
N THR A 93 -18.97 24.65 -1.04
CA THR A 93 -18.67 25.80 -0.19
C THR A 93 -18.65 25.46 1.32
N GLY A 94 -18.85 24.19 1.68
CA GLY A 94 -18.84 23.71 3.06
C GLY A 94 -20.16 23.92 3.83
N GLU A 95 -21.21 24.38 3.15
CA GLU A 95 -22.53 24.54 3.78
C GLU A 95 -23.27 23.20 3.81
N VAL A 96 -23.83 22.87 4.97
CA VAL A 96 -24.52 21.61 5.24
C VAL A 96 -25.97 21.75 4.81
N GLU A 97 -26.35 21.17 3.67
CA GLU A 97 -27.74 21.14 3.22
C GLU A 97 -28.49 20.02 3.98
N ALA A 98 -29.57 20.39 4.68
CA ALA A 98 -30.43 19.44 5.35
C ALA A 98 -31.13 18.54 4.32
N SER A 99 -30.95 17.23 4.43
CA SER A 99 -31.46 16.26 3.47
C SER A 99 -33.01 16.35 3.38
N PRO A 100 -33.60 16.56 2.19
CA PRO A 100 -35.02 16.95 2.01
C PRO A 100 -36.05 15.83 2.24
N LEU A 101 -35.69 14.75 2.92
CA LEU A 101 -36.54 13.55 3.07
C LEU A 101 -37.37 13.52 4.37
N VAL A 102 -37.22 14.50 5.27
CA VAL A 102 -37.95 14.53 6.56
C VAL A 102 -39.27 15.33 6.46
N THR A 103 -39.53 16.08 5.39
CA THR A 103 -40.76 16.87 5.25
C THR A 103 -41.99 16.11 4.74
N MET A 104 -41.88 14.80 4.41
CA MET A 104 -43.01 14.04 3.84
C MET A 104 -43.63 12.99 4.77
N ALA A 105 -43.23 12.89 6.04
CA ALA A 105 -43.62 11.76 6.91
C ALA A 105 -44.41 12.10 8.18
N GLU A 106 -44.91 13.32 8.36
CA GLU A 106 -45.84 13.64 9.46
C GLU A 106 -47.02 14.47 8.95
N ASP A 107 -48.15 13.80 8.65
CA ASP A 107 -49.40 14.05 9.38
C ASP A 107 -50.49 12.98 9.08
N PRO A 108 -51.04 12.30 10.11
CA PRO A 108 -52.17 11.39 9.98
C PRO A 108 -53.53 12.06 10.25
N LYS A 109 -54.58 11.58 9.56
CA LYS A 109 -56.03 11.84 9.72
C LYS A 109 -56.63 13.14 9.11
N ALA A 110 -57.35 12.94 8.00
CA ALA A 110 -58.77 13.34 7.90
C ALA A 110 -59.52 12.43 6.91
N LYS A 111 -60.61 11.82 7.39
CA LYS A 111 -61.55 10.95 6.64
C LYS A 111 -62.40 11.75 5.64
N ALA A 112 -62.67 11.19 4.46
CA ALA A 112 -63.99 11.17 3.79
C ALA A 112 -63.92 10.22 2.57
N LYS A 113 -64.41 8.99 2.67
CA LYS A 113 -65.77 8.51 2.28
C LYS A 113 -65.82 8.01 0.83
N ALA A 114 -65.96 6.68 0.70
CA ALA A 114 -66.26 5.95 -0.54
C ALA A 114 -67.67 6.25 -1.09
N PRO A 115 -67.97 5.89 -2.35
CA PRO A 115 -68.57 4.58 -2.67
C PRO A 115 -67.87 3.87 -3.87
N ALA A 116 -67.65 2.54 -3.88
CA ALA A 116 -68.57 1.45 -4.29
C ALA A 116 -69.18 1.68 -5.71
N ASP A 117 -69.11 0.84 -6.75
CA ASP A 117 -68.60 -0.54 -7.01
C ASP A 117 -68.70 -0.75 -8.58
N PRO A 118 -68.76 -1.95 -9.21
CA PRO A 118 -67.66 -2.75 -9.82
C PRO A 118 -67.77 -3.00 -11.35
N ALA A 119 -66.71 -3.51 -12.02
CA ALA A 119 -66.82 -4.38 -13.22
C ALA A 119 -65.49 -5.06 -13.64
N ALA A 120 -65.36 -6.35 -13.29
CA ALA A 120 -65.01 -7.52 -14.13
C ALA A 120 -63.83 -7.52 -15.16
N PRO A 121 -63.26 -8.72 -15.47
CA PRO A 121 -61.81 -8.94 -15.60
C PRO A 121 -61.33 -9.35 -17.02
N ALA A 122 -60.01 -9.35 -17.26
CA ALA A 122 -59.41 -10.02 -18.41
C ALA A 122 -58.16 -10.84 -18.04
N LYS A 123 -58.29 -12.16 -18.23
CA LYS A 123 -57.23 -13.17 -18.25
C LYS A 123 -56.29 -12.95 -19.44
N VAL A 124 -54.99 -13.18 -19.32
CA VAL A 124 -54.22 -13.96 -20.33
C VAL A 124 -53.12 -14.76 -19.64
N LYS A 125 -53.02 -16.01 -20.10
CA LYS A 125 -52.26 -17.15 -19.61
C LYS A 125 -50.95 -17.28 -20.43
N SER A 126 -49.84 -17.59 -19.75
CA SER A 126 -48.76 -18.52 -20.13
C SER A 126 -48.11 -18.48 -21.54
N ARG A 127 -46.77 -18.35 -21.60
CA ARG A 127 -45.92 -19.14 -22.52
C ARG A 127 -44.45 -19.28 -22.08
N GLN A 128 -44.20 -20.35 -21.33
CA GLN A 128 -43.19 -21.41 -21.51
C GLN A 128 -42.05 -21.24 -22.54
N LYS A 129 -40.79 -21.43 -22.09
CA LYS A 129 -39.75 -22.40 -22.55
C LYS A 129 -38.35 -21.88 -22.15
N ALA A 130 -37.62 -22.54 -21.26
CA ALA A 130 -36.81 -23.75 -21.47
C ALA A 130 -35.59 -23.48 -22.38
N GLY A 131 -34.39 -23.58 -21.81
CA GLY A 131 -33.14 -23.39 -22.54
C GLY A 131 -31.90 -23.46 -21.64
N THR A 132 -31.69 -24.63 -21.05
CA THR A 132 -30.50 -25.04 -20.30
C THR A 132 -29.24 -25.08 -21.19
N LYS A 133 -28.08 -24.88 -20.54
CA LYS A 133 -26.75 -25.52 -20.76
C LYS A 133 -25.71 -24.72 -21.56
N PRO A 134 -24.42 -25.08 -21.45
CA PRO A 134 -23.62 -25.45 -20.27
C PRO A 134 -22.80 -24.27 -19.71
#